data_AF-A0A7W1TLR4-F1
#
_entry.id   AF-A0A7W1TLR4-F1
#
_cell.length_a   1.000
_cell.length_b   1.000
_cell.length_c   1.000
_cell.angle_alpha   90.00
_cell.angle_beta   90.00
_cell.angle_gamma   90.00
#
_symmetry.space_group_name_H-M   'P 1'
#
loop_
_entity.id
_entity.type
_entity.pdbx_description
1 polymer ?
#
loop_
_entity_poly.entity_id
_entity_poly.type
_entity_poly.pdbx_seq_one_letter_code
_entity_poly.pdbx_strand_id
1 'polypeptide(L)'
;MKYVYLLALAGLLGGCSAVSMTPAPSAGGRHQNGGRAYPIPNNQAYPAAQATTYPPPRPTPCQGPKFAINTPLHKGGTTVSGTGPATATIEIVDITQKGAVLGTTKIGPDGSFKVTLGTGLPADDQIGLMGGGADRQRFLCGPGYQDLPTVGIIFTRERVGQ
;
A
#
# COMPACT_ATOMS: atom_id res chain seq x y z
N MET A 1 34.32 -18.87 -5.28
CA MET A 1 34.74 -17.46 -5.12
C MET A 1 34.21 -16.98 -3.77
N LYS A 2 35.11 -16.48 -2.92
CA LYS A 2 34.98 -16.42 -1.45
C LYS A 2 35.00 -14.93 -1.06
N TYR A 3 33.93 -14.41 -0.46
CA TYR A 3 33.95 -13.09 0.17
C TYR A 3 33.57 -13.22 1.64
N VAL A 4 34.61 -13.11 2.48
CA VAL A 4 34.53 -12.96 3.92
C VAL A 4 34.72 -11.46 4.17
N TYR A 5 33.71 -10.79 4.74
CA TYR A 5 33.90 -9.48 5.35
C TYR A 5 33.49 -9.59 6.82
N LEU A 6 34.50 -9.54 7.68
CA LEU A 6 34.42 -9.60 9.13
C LEU A 6 34.95 -8.25 9.61
N LEU A 7 34.07 -7.42 10.15
CA LEU A 7 34.45 -6.16 10.80
C LEU A 7 33.66 -6.05 12.10
N ALA A 8 34.31 -6.52 13.16
CA ALA A 8 33.91 -6.29 14.53
C ALA A 8 34.42 -4.90 14.97
N LEU A 9 33.55 -4.11 15.61
CA LEU A 9 34.02 -3.10 16.55
C LEU A 9 33.06 -3.04 17.75
N ALA A 10 33.68 -3.02 18.92
CA ALA A 10 33.10 -3.28 20.22
C ALA A 10 32.40 -2.04 20.83
N GLY A 11 31.32 -2.33 21.54
CA GLY A 11 30.97 -1.84 22.88
C GLY A 11 31.06 -0.34 23.21
N LEU A 12 29.93 0.22 23.63
CA LEU A 12 29.92 1.15 24.76
C LEU A 12 28.63 0.99 25.57
N LEU A 13 28.78 0.59 26.84
CA LEU A 13 27.75 0.67 27.86
C LEU A 13 27.39 2.14 28.12
N GLY A 14 26.10 2.40 28.37
CA GLY A 14 25.64 3.69 28.86
C GLY A 14 24.14 3.65 29.14
N GLY A 15 23.76 3.13 30.31
CA GLY A 15 22.44 3.41 30.86
C GLY A 15 22.40 4.85 31.38
N CYS A 16 21.20 5.46 31.38
CA CYS A 16 20.68 6.27 32.48
C CYS A 16 19.31 6.87 32.12
N SER A 17 18.32 6.47 32.92
CA SER A 17 17.23 7.27 33.46
C SER A 17 16.10 7.76 32.55
N ALA A 18 14.90 7.30 32.91
CA ALA A 18 13.62 7.90 32.57
C ALA A 18 13.59 9.36 33.02
N VAL A 19 13.23 10.26 32.10
CA VAL A 19 12.95 11.66 32.42
C VAL A 19 11.45 11.82 32.48
N SER A 20 10.96 12.02 33.71
CA SER A 20 9.61 12.44 34.04
C SER A 20 9.29 13.75 33.32
N MET A 21 8.17 13.79 32.59
CA MET A 21 7.63 15.05 32.08
C MET A 21 7.05 15.87 33.24
N THR A 22 7.61 17.04 33.46
CA THR A 22 6.94 18.17 34.13
C THR A 22 6.75 19.29 33.11
N PRO A 23 5.59 19.96 33.05
CA PRO A 23 5.27 20.91 31.97
C PRO A 23 5.64 22.37 32.29
N ALA A 24 5.98 23.11 31.22
CA ALA A 24 5.83 24.57 30.98
C ALA A 24 6.64 25.55 31.90
N PRO A 25 7.03 26.79 31.46
CA PRO A 25 6.27 27.71 30.61
C PRO A 25 7.02 28.42 29.47
N SER A 26 6.23 28.91 28.51
CA SER A 26 6.62 29.78 27.40
C SER A 26 7.01 31.19 27.87
N ALA A 27 8.04 31.79 27.27
CA ALA A 27 8.19 33.25 27.19
C ALA A 27 9.12 33.63 26.03
N GLY A 28 8.75 34.67 25.30
CA GLY A 28 9.32 35.05 24.01
C GLY A 28 10.70 35.72 24.08
N GLY A 29 11.31 35.85 22.89
CA GLY A 29 12.58 36.55 22.72
C GLY A 29 12.93 36.69 21.25
N ARG A 30 12.84 37.92 20.75
CA ARG A 30 13.18 38.40 19.40
C ARG A 30 14.70 38.31 19.17
N HIS A 31 15.20 37.74 18.07
CA HIS A 31 16.48 38.16 17.45
C HIS A 31 16.50 37.78 15.95
N GLN A 32 17.07 38.69 15.17
CA GLN A 32 17.08 38.78 13.71
C GLN A 32 18.07 37.77 13.10
N ASN A 33 17.69 37.03 12.06
CA ASN A 33 18.69 36.44 11.16
C ASN A 33 18.12 36.17 9.75
N GLY A 34 18.78 36.77 8.76
CA GLY A 34 18.48 36.58 7.34
C GLY A 34 18.96 35.21 6.88
N GLY A 35 18.01 34.30 6.66
CA GLY A 35 18.20 33.07 5.90
C GLY A 35 17.08 32.99 4.88
N ARG A 36 17.41 32.75 3.61
CA ARG A 36 16.45 32.62 2.51
C ARG A 36 15.36 31.61 2.90
N ALA A 37 14.15 32.11 3.11
CA ALA A 37 12.98 31.30 3.40
C ALA A 37 12.59 30.49 2.16
N TYR A 38 12.38 29.19 2.33
CA TYR A 38 11.55 28.43 1.40
C TYR A 38 10.13 29.01 1.47
N PRO A 39 9.43 29.20 0.34
CA PRO A 39 8.05 29.66 0.39
C PRO A 39 7.21 28.65 1.16
N ILE A 40 6.71 29.06 2.33
CA ILE A 40 5.62 28.37 3.03
C ILE A 40 4.42 28.47 2.07
N PRO A 41 3.80 27.36 1.64
CA PRO A 41 2.54 27.42 0.92
C PRO A 41 1.57 28.29 1.73
N ASN A 42 0.97 29.28 1.07
CA ASN A 42 -0.02 30.16 1.67
C ASN A 42 -0.98 29.35 2.52
N ASN A 43 -1.18 29.80 3.77
CA ASN A 43 -2.04 29.19 4.76
C ASN A 43 -3.50 29.41 4.31
N GLN A 44 -3.90 28.79 3.20
CA GLN A 44 -5.29 28.42 2.99
C GLN A 44 -5.59 27.49 4.16
N ALA A 45 -6.30 28.05 5.13
CA ALA A 45 -6.69 27.35 6.34
C ALA A 45 -7.16 25.95 5.94
N TYR A 46 -6.46 24.93 6.42
CA TYR A 46 -7.10 23.64 6.62
C TYR A 46 -8.40 23.96 7.37
N PRO A 47 -9.59 23.61 6.84
CA PRO A 47 -10.82 23.90 7.55
C PRO A 47 -10.67 23.34 8.95
N ALA A 48 -10.79 24.22 9.96
CA ALA A 48 -10.77 23.81 11.35
C ALA A 48 -11.77 22.66 11.50
N ALA A 49 -11.32 21.53 12.04
CA ALA A 49 -12.19 20.38 12.27
C ALA A 49 -13.39 20.85 13.10
N GLN A 50 -14.59 20.79 12.52
CA GLN A 50 -15.81 21.17 13.22
C GLN A 50 -16.06 20.13 14.31
N ALA A 51 -15.95 20.55 15.58
CA ALA A 51 -16.24 19.69 16.72
C ALA A 51 -17.77 19.54 16.85
N THR A 52 -18.29 18.35 16.56
CA THR A 52 -19.69 18.01 16.88
C THR A 52 -19.70 16.64 17.56
N THR A 53 -19.84 16.68 18.89
CA THR A 53 -20.00 15.54 19.80
C THR A 53 -18.78 14.60 19.93
N TYR A 54 -18.45 14.28 21.20
CA TYR A 54 -17.50 13.23 21.55
C TYR A 54 -18.31 12.01 22.06
N PRO A 55 -18.01 10.80 21.59
CA PRO A 55 -16.96 10.45 20.63
C PRO A 55 -17.28 10.93 19.21
N PRO A 56 -16.25 11.19 18.38
CA PRO A 56 -16.45 11.55 16.98
C PRO A 56 -17.26 10.46 16.26
N PRO A 57 -18.08 10.82 15.26
CA PRO A 57 -18.76 9.84 14.43
C PRO A 57 -17.76 8.82 13.89
N ARG A 58 -18.10 7.53 14.00
CA ARG A 58 -17.28 6.48 13.41
C ARG A 58 -17.26 6.67 11.90
N PRO A 59 -16.08 6.74 11.25
CA PRO A 59 -16.01 6.80 9.79
C PRO A 59 -16.77 5.61 9.20
N THR A 60 -17.68 5.89 8.26
CA THR A 60 -18.31 4.83 7.49
C THR A 60 -17.22 4.13 6.66
N PRO A 61 -17.02 2.80 6.80
CA PRO A 61 -16.03 2.10 5.99
C PRO A 61 -16.38 2.25 4.51
N CYS A 62 -15.42 2.66 3.68
CA CYS A 62 -15.62 2.61 2.24
C CYS A 62 -15.85 1.15 1.82
N GLN A 63 -17.01 0.89 1.21
CA GLN A 63 -17.45 -0.43 0.77
C GLN A 63 -16.96 -0.81 -0.63
N GLY A 64 -15.94 -0.13 -1.18
CA GLY A 64 -15.53 -0.28 -2.57
C GLY A 64 -15.26 -1.72 -3.03
N PRO A 65 -15.00 -1.92 -4.33
CA PRO A 65 -15.07 -3.23 -4.96
C PRO A 65 -14.15 -4.25 -4.29
N LYS A 66 -14.69 -5.45 -4.07
CA LYS A 66 -13.97 -6.57 -3.49
C LYS A 66 -13.46 -7.48 -4.61
N PHE A 67 -12.20 -7.85 -4.52
CA PHE A 67 -11.57 -8.85 -5.37
C PHE A 67 -10.99 -9.97 -4.51
N ALA A 68 -10.89 -11.17 -5.09
CA ALA A 68 -10.23 -12.29 -4.44
C ALA A 68 -9.57 -13.20 -5.46
N ILE A 69 -8.44 -13.78 -5.08
CA ILE A 69 -7.88 -14.96 -5.72
C ILE A 69 -8.40 -16.17 -4.93
N ASN A 70 -9.08 -17.09 -5.61
CA ASN A 70 -9.80 -18.20 -4.95
C ASN A 70 -9.07 -19.53 -5.10
N THR A 71 -7.92 -19.54 -5.79
CA THR A 71 -7.09 -20.72 -5.99
C THR A 71 -5.71 -20.50 -5.42
N PRO A 72 -5.13 -21.46 -4.67
CA PRO A 72 -3.73 -21.40 -4.27
C PRO A 72 -2.82 -21.17 -5.47
N LEU A 73 -1.81 -20.33 -5.28
CA LEU A 73 -0.84 -20.02 -6.32
C LEU A 73 0.37 -20.92 -6.16
N HIS A 74 0.66 -21.72 -7.18
CA HIS A 74 1.80 -22.64 -7.19
C HIS A 74 2.89 -22.16 -8.14
N LYS A 75 4.14 -22.41 -7.77
CA LYS A 75 5.31 -22.16 -8.64
C LYS A 75 5.10 -22.87 -9.98
N GLY A 76 5.31 -22.14 -11.08
CA GLY A 76 5.13 -22.65 -12.44
C GLY A 76 3.66 -22.84 -12.86
N GLY A 77 2.70 -22.62 -11.95
CA GLY A 77 1.29 -22.61 -12.29
C GLY A 77 0.98 -21.52 -13.31
N THR A 78 0.12 -21.82 -14.27
CA THR A 78 -0.25 -20.90 -15.35
C THR A 78 -1.71 -20.48 -15.27
N THR A 79 -2.47 -20.94 -14.29
CA THR A 79 -3.89 -20.63 -14.14
C THR A 79 -4.12 -19.86 -12.85
N VAL A 80 -4.82 -18.74 -12.95
CA VAL A 80 -5.28 -17.96 -11.79
C VAL A 80 -6.79 -17.84 -11.89
N SER A 81 -7.49 -18.16 -10.80
CA SER A 81 -8.96 -18.00 -10.72
C SER A 81 -9.34 -17.18 -9.51
N GLY A 82 -10.45 -16.46 -9.62
CA GLY A 82 -10.86 -15.53 -8.58
C GLY A 82 -12.23 -14.92 -8.82
N THR A 83 -12.55 -13.90 -8.03
CA THR A 83 -13.81 -13.16 -8.12
C THR A 83 -13.59 -11.66 -8.06
N GLY A 84 -14.55 -10.91 -8.58
CA GLY A 84 -14.60 -9.45 -8.49
C GLY A 84 -15.86 -8.86 -9.12
N PRO A 85 -15.91 -7.54 -9.33
CA PRO A 85 -17.06 -6.88 -9.93
C PRO A 85 -17.32 -7.40 -11.35
N ALA A 86 -18.58 -7.78 -11.62
CA ALA A 86 -18.98 -8.31 -12.92
C ALA A 86 -18.58 -7.35 -14.06
N THR A 87 -18.10 -7.91 -15.17
CA THR A 87 -17.65 -7.20 -16.37
C THR A 87 -16.43 -6.29 -16.21
N ALA A 88 -15.83 -6.19 -15.02
CA ALA A 88 -14.60 -5.43 -14.81
C ALA A 88 -13.42 -6.04 -15.60
N THR A 89 -12.53 -5.19 -16.09
CA THR A 89 -11.25 -5.62 -16.65
C THR A 89 -10.20 -5.57 -15.55
N ILE A 90 -9.35 -6.59 -15.45
CA ILE A 90 -8.29 -6.68 -14.47
C ILE A 90 -6.97 -7.10 -15.11
N GLU A 91 -5.88 -6.69 -14.49
CA GLU A 91 -4.53 -7.16 -14.76
C GLU A 91 -4.04 -8.00 -13.58
N ILE A 92 -3.41 -9.13 -13.89
CA ILE A 92 -2.72 -9.97 -12.94
C ILE A 92 -1.26 -9.54 -12.99
N VAL A 93 -0.76 -9.02 -11.87
CA VAL A 93 0.57 -8.38 -11.81
C VAL A 93 1.46 -9.06 -10.79
N ASP A 94 2.75 -9.07 -11.08
CA ASP A 94 3.79 -9.41 -10.13
C ASP A 94 4.22 -8.15 -9.36
N ILE A 95 3.85 -8.10 -8.09
CA ILE A 95 4.14 -6.99 -7.19
C ILE A 95 5.63 -6.95 -6.82
N THR A 96 6.28 -8.12 -6.67
CA THR A 96 7.72 -8.17 -6.39
C THR A 96 8.51 -7.56 -7.55
N GLN A 97 8.05 -7.76 -8.78
CA GLN A 97 8.65 -7.25 -10.01
C GLN A 97 8.06 -5.90 -10.47
N LYS A 98 7.79 -4.98 -9.53
CA LYS A 98 7.32 -3.61 -9.83
C LYS A 98 6.04 -3.54 -10.67
N GLY A 99 5.14 -4.51 -10.53
CA GLY A 99 3.87 -4.54 -11.24
C GLY A 99 3.95 -5.12 -12.65
N ALA A 100 4.93 -6.00 -12.92
CA ALA A 100 5.03 -6.67 -14.22
C ALA A 100 3.72 -7.41 -14.54
N VAL A 101 3.08 -7.10 -15.67
CA VAL A 101 1.82 -7.72 -16.07
C VAL A 101 2.06 -9.15 -16.54
N LEU A 102 1.43 -10.10 -15.85
CA LEU A 102 1.47 -11.54 -16.18
C LEU A 102 0.30 -11.95 -17.07
N GLY A 103 -0.80 -11.20 -17.00
CA GLY A 103 -1.98 -11.43 -17.83
C GLY A 103 -3.06 -10.38 -17.63
N THR A 104 -4.02 -10.35 -18.55
CA THR A 104 -5.19 -9.46 -18.50
C THR A 104 -6.43 -10.29 -18.74
N THR A 105 -7.51 -10.01 -18.02
CA THR A 105 -8.79 -10.69 -18.25
C THR A 105 -9.98 -9.80 -17.92
N LYS A 106 -11.15 -10.19 -18.41
CA LYS A 106 -12.44 -9.60 -18.06
C LYS A 106 -13.17 -10.55 -17.11
N ILE A 107 -13.69 -10.02 -16.02
CA ILE A 107 -14.52 -10.76 -15.08
C ILE A 107 -15.88 -11.04 -15.73
N GLY A 108 -16.35 -12.28 -15.61
CA GLY A 108 -17.63 -12.71 -16.14
C GLY A 108 -18.82 -11.96 -15.53
N PRO A 109 -20.01 -12.03 -16.15
CA PRO A 109 -21.23 -11.45 -15.59
C PRO A 109 -21.63 -12.05 -14.24
N ASP A 110 -21.17 -13.26 -13.94
CA ASP A 110 -21.33 -13.98 -12.68
C ASP A 110 -20.33 -13.54 -11.59
N GLY A 111 -19.43 -12.61 -11.92
CA GLY A 111 -18.40 -12.12 -10.99
C GLY A 111 -17.19 -13.04 -10.84
N SER A 112 -17.09 -14.11 -11.65
CA SER A 112 -15.94 -15.02 -11.63
C SER A 112 -14.95 -14.73 -12.75
N PHE A 113 -13.69 -15.07 -12.55
CA PHE A 113 -12.70 -15.09 -13.63
C PHE A 113 -11.79 -16.31 -13.52
N LYS A 114 -11.30 -16.73 -14.68
CA LYS A 114 -10.21 -17.70 -14.83
C LYS A 114 -9.34 -17.23 -15.98
N VAL A 115 -8.04 -17.12 -15.75
CA VAL A 115 -7.08 -16.68 -16.76
C VAL A 115 -5.96 -17.70 -16.87
N THR A 116 -5.51 -17.92 -18.10
CA THR A 116 -4.27 -18.66 -18.39
C THR A 116 -3.18 -17.65 -18.71
N LEU A 117 -2.10 -17.67 -17.93
CA LEU A 117 -0.94 -16.80 -18.06
C LEU A 117 -0.01 -17.31 -19.17
N GLY A 118 0.71 -16.39 -19.82
CA GLY A 118 1.70 -16.74 -20.85
C GLY A 118 2.96 -17.38 -20.27
N THR A 119 3.27 -17.09 -19.00
CA THR A 119 4.40 -17.64 -18.26
C THR A 119 3.94 -18.19 -16.92
N GLY A 120 4.62 -19.23 -16.43
CA GLY A 120 4.36 -19.79 -15.11
C GLY A 120 4.70 -18.80 -14.00
N LEU A 121 3.94 -18.88 -12.89
CA LEU A 121 4.13 -18.02 -11.73
C LEU A 121 5.53 -18.20 -11.11
N PRO A 122 6.28 -17.12 -10.83
CA PRO A 122 7.55 -17.20 -10.13
C PRO A 122 7.36 -17.72 -8.69
N ALA A 123 8.36 -18.42 -8.16
CA ALA A 123 8.32 -18.90 -6.78
C ALA A 123 8.46 -17.72 -5.81
N ASP A 124 7.74 -17.78 -4.69
CA ASP A 124 7.85 -16.83 -3.57
C ASP A 124 7.46 -15.37 -3.89
N ASP A 125 7.09 -15.06 -5.13
CA ASP A 125 6.66 -13.73 -5.53
C ASP A 125 5.23 -13.42 -5.07
N GLN A 126 4.93 -12.12 -4.99
CA GLN A 126 3.63 -11.61 -4.60
C GLN A 126 2.83 -11.25 -5.84
N ILE A 127 1.68 -11.88 -6.00
CA ILE A 127 0.78 -11.66 -7.13
C ILE A 127 -0.39 -10.80 -6.69
N GLY A 128 -0.70 -9.80 -7.50
CA GLY A 128 -1.79 -8.86 -7.26
C GLY A 128 -2.81 -8.84 -8.39
N LEU A 129 -4.00 -8.33 -8.07
CA LEU A 129 -4.99 -7.92 -9.06
C LEU A 129 -5.05 -6.41 -9.09
N MET A 130 -4.86 -5.84 -10.28
CA MET A 130 -4.98 -4.41 -10.57
C MET A 130 -6.24 -4.17 -11.40
N GLY A 131 -6.98 -3.11 -11.10
CA GLY A 131 -8.14 -2.70 -11.89
C GLY A 131 -7.68 -2.12 -13.23
N GLY A 132 -8.09 -2.76 -14.33
CA GLY A 132 -7.84 -2.29 -15.69
C GLY A 132 -8.95 -1.34 -16.17
N GLY A 133 -8.59 -0.31 -16.93
CA GLY A 133 -9.55 0.52 -17.67
C GLY A 133 -9.88 1.91 -17.07
N ALA A 134 -10.85 2.58 -17.70
CA ALA A 134 -11.23 4.01 -17.53
C ALA A 134 -11.87 4.35 -16.17
N ASP A 135 -12.02 3.37 -15.29
CA ASP A 135 -12.89 3.46 -14.14
C ASP A 135 -12.16 3.53 -12.80
N ARG A 136 -10.89 3.92 -12.82
CA ARG A 136 -10.02 3.97 -11.62
C ARG A 136 -10.63 4.69 -10.41
N GLN A 137 -11.57 5.61 -10.63
CA GLN A 137 -12.29 6.30 -9.56
C GLN A 137 -13.18 5.39 -8.71
N ARG A 138 -13.75 4.31 -9.27
CA ARG A 138 -14.53 3.32 -8.49
C ARG A 138 -13.65 2.40 -7.66
N PHE A 139 -12.34 2.46 -7.89
CA PHE A 139 -11.30 1.58 -7.39
C PHE A 139 -10.40 2.28 -6.36
N LEU A 140 -10.71 3.53 -5.96
CA LEU A 140 -9.90 4.35 -5.05
C LEU A 140 -10.06 4.01 -3.56
N CYS A 141 -10.97 3.10 -3.22
CA CYS A 141 -11.12 2.57 -1.87
C CYS A 141 -11.84 1.22 -1.92
N GLY A 142 -11.79 0.47 -0.83
CA GLY A 142 -12.44 -0.84 -0.71
C GLY A 142 -11.57 -1.85 0.06
N PRO A 143 -12.13 -3.02 0.38
CA PRO A 143 -11.38 -4.09 1.03
C PRO A 143 -10.20 -4.54 0.16
N GLY A 144 -9.00 -4.57 0.73
CA GLY A 144 -7.80 -4.98 0.01
C GLY A 144 -7.16 -3.90 -0.87
N TYR A 145 -7.73 -2.69 -0.92
CA TYR A 145 -7.09 -1.53 -1.56
C TYR A 145 -5.72 -1.27 -0.95
N GLN A 146 -4.68 -1.31 -1.78
CA GLN A 146 -3.34 -0.86 -1.42
C GLN A 146 -2.78 -0.04 -2.57
N ASP A 147 -2.37 1.19 -2.27
CA ASP A 147 -1.60 2.01 -3.18
C ASP A 147 -0.12 1.70 -2.95
N LEU A 148 0.47 0.97 -3.90
CA LEU A 148 1.86 0.58 -3.84
C LEU A 148 2.69 1.52 -4.71
N PRO A 149 3.62 2.29 -4.13
CA PRO A 149 4.52 3.13 -4.91
C PRO A 149 5.21 2.32 -6.02
N THR A 150 5.24 2.87 -7.24
CA THR A 150 5.85 2.25 -8.44
C THR A 150 5.08 1.07 -9.05
N VAL A 151 4.17 0.43 -8.32
CA VAL A 151 3.29 -0.65 -8.86
C VAL A 151 1.94 -0.08 -9.26
N GLY A 152 1.32 0.73 -8.40
CA GLY A 152 -0.03 1.25 -8.56
C GLY A 152 -1.03 0.63 -7.59
N ILE A 153 -2.31 0.79 -7.89
CA ILE A 153 -3.41 0.35 -7.03
C ILE A 153 -3.66 -1.14 -7.23
N ILE A 154 -3.60 -1.91 -6.13
CA ILE A 154 -3.91 -3.33 -6.12
C ILE A 154 -5.05 -3.64 -5.12
N PHE A 155 -5.74 -4.76 -5.34
CA PHE A 155 -6.91 -5.17 -4.52
C PHE A 155 -6.68 -6.44 -3.71
N THR A 156 -5.63 -7.19 -4.01
CA THR A 156 -5.28 -8.42 -3.31
C THR A 156 -3.78 -8.69 -3.47
N ARG A 157 -3.24 -9.53 -2.60
CA ARG A 157 -1.85 -9.96 -2.57
C ARG A 157 -1.79 -11.40 -2.12
N GLU A 158 -1.42 -12.28 -3.02
CA GLU A 158 -1.20 -13.68 -2.70
C GLU A 158 0.26 -14.04 -2.96
N ARG A 159 0.87 -14.79 -2.04
CA ARG A 159 2.23 -15.31 -2.26
C ARG A 159 2.16 -16.65 -2.99
N VAL A 160 3.03 -16.83 -3.96
CA VAL A 160 3.17 -18.11 -4.66
C VAL A 160 3.89 -19.12 -3.77
N GLY A 161 3.26 -20.29 -3.54
CA GLY A 161 3.86 -21.42 -2.81
C GLY A 161 3.56 -21.49 -1.31
N GLN A 162 2.54 -20.79 -0.81
CA GLN A 162 2.07 -20.91 0.58
C GLN A 162 1.02 -22.01 0.76
#